data_AF-A0A8T6ZY51-F1
#
_entry.id   AF-A0A8T6ZY51-F1
#
_cell.length_a   1.000
_cell.length_b   1.000
_cell.length_c   1.000
_cell.angle_alpha   90.00
_cell.angle_beta   90.00
_cell.angle_gamma   90.00
#
_symmetry.space_group_name_H-M   'P 1'
#
loop_
_entity.id
_entity.type
_entity.pdbx_description
1 polymer ?
#
loop_
_entity_poly.entity_id
_entity_poly.type
_entity_poly.pdbx_seq_one_letter_code
_entity_poly.pdbx_strand_id
1 'polypeptide(L)'
;MPESGFSVLRRGLYKRGVDAGYAERLLAELREHRVDLESEQLAAGDSHTEAAFRARRRLGSDATIVAQVLARPELRGRWSSIRAALRPLKPFGAVNDHWPGDVVAAPAIARWTASVSLGLLMTVAMLFALAQSITTGV
;
A
#
# COMPACT_ATOMS: atom_id res chain seq x y z
N MET A 1 -5.41 -6.75 25.95
CA MET A 1 -5.36 -6.68 24.48
C MET A 1 -4.28 -5.69 24.03
N PRO A 2 -3.12 -6.17 23.53
CA PRO A 2 -2.02 -5.31 23.07
C PRO A 2 -2.00 -5.12 21.53
N GLU A 3 -3.14 -5.27 20.87
CA GLU A 3 -3.25 -5.25 19.41
C GLU A 3 -3.29 -3.85 18.79
N SER A 4 -3.34 -2.82 19.63
CA SER A 4 -3.31 -1.42 19.21
C SER A 4 -1.95 -1.04 18.61
N GLY A 5 -0.83 -1.46 19.22
CA GLY A 5 0.53 -1.08 18.81
C GLY A 5 0.94 -1.63 17.45
N PHE A 6 0.84 -2.95 17.25
CA PHE A 6 1.22 -3.57 15.98
C PHE A 6 0.34 -3.12 14.80
N SER A 7 -0.93 -2.77 15.06
CA SER A 7 -1.79 -2.20 14.01
C SER A 7 -1.30 -0.82 13.54
N VAL A 8 -0.78 0.01 14.46
CA VAL A 8 -0.20 1.32 14.16
C VAL A 8 1.10 1.15 13.36
N LEU A 9 1.97 0.22 13.79
CA LEU A 9 3.20 -0.12 13.10
C LEU A 9 2.92 -0.60 11.67
N ARG A 10 1.98 -1.53 11.50
CA ARG A 10 1.55 -2.03 10.19
C ARG A 10 1.12 -0.90 9.25
N ARG A 11 0.22 -0.03 9.71
CA ARG A 11 -0.21 1.15 8.94
C ARG A 11 0.97 2.06 8.59
N GLY A 12 1.90 2.23 9.53
CA GLY A 12 3.11 3.02 9.36
C GLY A 12 4.03 2.50 8.25
N LEU A 13 4.21 1.17 8.18
CA LEU A 13 5.01 0.48 7.15
C LEU A 13 4.35 0.59 5.77
N TYR A 14 3.04 0.30 5.69
CA TYR A 14 2.28 0.37 4.43
C TYR A 14 2.22 1.79 3.86
N LYS A 15 1.98 2.80 4.70
CA LYS A 15 1.95 4.20 4.27
C LYS A 15 3.28 4.65 3.62
N ARG A 16 4.38 3.97 3.96
CA ARG A 16 5.73 4.28 3.46
C ARG A 16 6.20 3.35 2.35
N GLY A 17 5.33 2.48 1.85
CA GLY A 17 5.61 1.63 0.68
C GLY A 17 6.52 0.44 0.98
N VAL A 18 6.62 0.02 2.24
CA VAL A 18 7.28 -1.26 2.58
C VAL A 18 6.50 -2.40 1.93
N ASP A 19 7.22 -3.39 1.43
CA ASP A 19 6.59 -4.58 0.85
C ASP A 19 5.63 -5.27 1.84
N ALA A 20 4.48 -5.73 1.36
CA ALA A 20 3.45 -6.30 2.24
C ALA A 20 3.87 -7.64 2.84
N GLY A 21 4.52 -8.50 2.06
CA GLY A 21 5.03 -9.78 2.56
C GLY A 21 6.12 -9.57 3.60
N TYR A 22 7.03 -8.62 3.35
CA TYR A 22 8.04 -8.25 4.33
C TYR A 22 7.44 -7.66 5.60
N ALA A 23 6.48 -6.74 5.49
CA ALA A 23 5.86 -6.12 6.66
C ALA A 23 5.10 -7.12 7.53
N GLU A 24 4.35 -8.06 6.94
CA GLU A 24 3.65 -9.09 7.71
C GLU A 24 4.64 -10.07 8.36
N ARG A 25 5.73 -10.43 7.67
CA ARG A 25 6.81 -11.25 8.25
C ARG A 25 7.46 -10.56 9.45
N LEU A 26 7.81 -9.29 9.31
CA LEU A 26 8.38 -8.49 10.40
C LEU A 26 7.42 -8.39 11.59
N LEU A 27 6.13 -8.20 11.35
CA LEU A 27 5.13 -8.16 12.43
C LEU A 27 4.99 -9.50 13.15
N ALA A 28 5.10 -10.62 12.44
CA ALA A 28 5.13 -11.95 13.05
C ALA A 28 6.37 -12.13 13.93
N GLU A 29 7.56 -11.80 13.41
CA GLU A 29 8.83 -11.87 14.15
C GLU A 29 8.80 -11.00 15.41
N LEU A 30 8.26 -9.77 15.33
CA LEU A 30 8.14 -8.89 16.50
C LEU A 30 7.14 -9.39 17.54
N ARG A 31 6.08 -10.08 17.13
CA ARG A 31 5.12 -10.70 18.05
C ARG A 31 5.75 -11.88 18.78
N GLU A 32 6.44 -12.74 18.05
CA GLU A 32 7.19 -13.87 18.60
C GLU A 32 8.24 -13.38 19.60
N HIS A 33 9.05 -12.40 19.21
CA HIS A 33 10.06 -11.82 20.11
C HIS A 33 9.43 -11.18 21.36
N ARG A 34 8.24 -10.59 21.25
CA ARG A 34 7.52 -10.07 22.44
C ARG A 34 7.14 -11.20 23.39
N VAL A 35 6.66 -12.32 22.87
CA VAL A 35 6.30 -13.49 23.69
C VAL A 35 7.54 -14.04 24.39
N ASP A 36 8.67 -14.14 23.70
CA ASP A 36 9.94 -14.57 24.30
C ASP A 36 10.34 -13.65 25.45
N LEU A 37 10.32 -12.33 25.22
CA LEU A 37 10.63 -11.32 26.22
C LEU A 37 9.67 -11.37 27.42
N GLU A 38 8.38 -11.57 27.20
CA GLU A 38 7.39 -11.75 28.27
C GLU A 38 7.70 -13.02 29.08
N SER A 39 8.05 -14.12 28.41
CA SER A 39 8.40 -15.38 29.08
C SER A 39 9.65 -15.25 29.96
N GLU A 40 10.68 -14.52 29.51
CA GLU A 40 11.89 -14.25 30.28
C GLU A 40 11.58 -13.47 31.56
N GLN A 41 10.72 -12.44 31.48
CA GLN A 41 10.36 -11.64 32.66
C GLN A 41 9.49 -12.46 33.64
N LEU A 42 8.56 -13.27 33.12
CA LEU A 42 7.77 -14.18 33.96
C LEU A 42 8.66 -15.19 34.68
N ALA A 43 9.64 -15.77 33.98
CA ALA A 43 10.63 -16.66 34.59
C ALA A 43 11.50 -15.96 35.65
N ALA A 44 11.71 -14.65 35.52
CA ALA A 44 12.40 -13.82 36.51
C ALA A 44 11.51 -13.46 37.73
N GLY A 45 10.24 -13.89 37.75
CA GLY A 45 9.32 -13.68 38.87
C GLY A 45 8.46 -12.43 38.74
N ASP A 46 8.49 -11.71 37.61
CA ASP A 46 7.61 -10.56 37.38
C ASP A 46 6.15 -11.01 37.24
N SER A 47 5.23 -10.12 37.61
CA SER A 47 3.80 -10.32 37.31
C SER A 47 3.54 -10.20 35.80
N HIS A 48 2.47 -10.81 35.29
CA HIS A 48 2.08 -10.69 33.88
C HIS A 48 2.01 -9.25 33.37
N THR A 49 1.50 -8.32 34.17
CA THR A 49 1.39 -6.90 33.80
C THR A 49 2.77 -6.25 33.68
N GLU A 50 3.66 -6.54 34.64
CA GLU A 50 5.03 -6.01 34.68
C GLU A 50 5.87 -6.60 33.53
N ALA A 51 5.75 -7.90 33.28
CA ALA A 51 6.39 -8.61 32.18
C ALA A 51 5.99 -8.03 30.82
N ALA A 52 4.68 -7.83 30.57
CA ALA A 52 4.18 -7.23 29.34
C ALA A 52 4.67 -5.78 29.16
N PHE A 53 4.70 -5.00 30.23
CA PHE A 53 5.21 -3.62 30.20
C PHE A 53 6.71 -3.58 29.87
N ARG A 54 7.51 -4.44 30.50
CA ARG A 54 8.97 -4.51 30.28
C ARG A 54 9.31 -5.06 28.90
N ALA A 55 8.59 -6.08 28.44
CA ALA A 55 8.73 -6.61 27.08
C ALA A 55 8.45 -5.52 26.03
N ARG A 56 7.37 -4.74 26.21
CA ARG A 56 7.06 -3.62 25.32
C ARG A 56 8.14 -2.54 25.33
N ARG A 57 8.71 -2.21 26.49
CA ARG A 57 9.82 -1.26 26.59
C ARG A 57 11.08 -1.75 25.88
N ARG A 58 11.40 -3.04 25.99
CA ARG A 58 12.57 -3.66 25.33
C ARG A 58 12.44 -3.71 23.80
N LEU A 59 11.23 -3.95 23.28
CA LEU A 59 10.94 -3.91 21.84
C LEU A 59 11.20 -2.53 21.19
N GLY A 60 11.19 -1.46 21.99
CA GLY A 60 11.42 -0.11 21.51
C GLY A 60 10.19 0.54 20.87
N SER A 61 10.40 1.69 20.22
CA SER A 61 9.30 2.48 19.66
C SER A 61 8.97 2.08 18.22
N ASP A 62 7.68 2.07 17.88
CA ASP A 62 7.21 1.80 16.52
C ASP A 62 7.85 2.76 15.50
N ALA A 63 8.07 4.03 15.89
CA ALA A 63 8.73 5.02 15.04
C ALA A 63 10.19 4.67 14.73
N THR A 64 10.92 4.16 15.72
CA THR A 64 12.30 3.69 15.55
C THR A 64 12.36 2.49 14.63
N ILE A 65 11.46 1.52 14.81
CA ILE A 65 11.37 0.32 13.96
C ILE A 65 11.11 0.74 12.50
N VAL A 66 10.16 1.64 12.28
CA VAL A 66 9.87 2.17 10.94
C VAL A 66 11.09 2.87 10.35
N ALA A 67 11.78 3.73 11.11
CA ALA A 67 12.95 4.44 10.62
C ALA A 67 14.08 3.47 10.19
N GLN A 68 14.32 2.42 10.97
CA GLN A 68 15.31 1.38 10.65
C GLN A 68 14.95 0.61 9.38
N VAL A 69 13.66 0.24 9.21
CA VAL A 69 13.19 -0.41 7.98
C VAL A 69 13.35 0.52 6.77
N LEU A 70 13.07 1.82 6.92
CA LEU A 70 13.21 2.77 5.81
C LEU A 70 14.66 3.07 5.42
N ALA A 71 15.61 2.88 6.32
CA ALA A 71 17.04 3.03 6.06
C ALA A 71 17.56 1.93 5.10
N ARG A 72 16.79 0.87 4.87
CA ARG A 72 17.10 -0.26 3.99
C ARG A 72 16.24 -0.19 2.72
N PRO A 73 16.67 0.54 1.67
CA PRO A 73 15.88 0.74 0.46
C PRO A 73 15.50 -0.56 -0.25
N GLU A 74 16.28 -1.64 -0.09
CA GLU A 74 16.01 -2.99 -0.59
C GLU A 74 14.73 -3.62 -0.04
N LEU A 75 14.22 -3.14 1.10
CA LEU A 75 12.97 -3.61 1.71
C LEU A 75 11.73 -2.90 1.16
N ARG A 76 11.92 -1.90 0.29
CA ARG A 76 10.82 -1.25 -0.42
C ARG A 76 10.46 -2.15 -1.60
N GLY A 77 9.21 -2.62 -1.63
CA GLY A 77 8.76 -3.48 -2.72
C GLY A 77 8.93 -2.80 -4.07
N ARG A 78 9.25 -3.55 -5.13
CA ARG A 78 9.39 -3.04 -6.52
C ARG A 78 8.15 -2.25 -6.98
N TRP A 79 6.99 -2.62 -6.43
CA TRP A 79 5.71 -1.97 -6.65
C TRP A 79 5.53 -0.64 -5.91
N SER A 80 6.38 -0.30 -4.95
CA SER A 80 6.33 0.99 -4.23
C SER A 80 6.67 2.16 -5.17
N SER A 81 7.72 1.99 -5.98
CA SER A 81 8.12 2.95 -7.03
C SER A 81 7.04 3.07 -8.11
N ILE A 82 6.41 1.95 -8.49
CA ILE A 82 5.30 1.94 -9.46
C ILE A 82 4.07 2.64 -8.87
N ARG A 83 3.68 2.38 -7.62
CA ARG A 83 2.57 3.08 -6.94
C ARG A 83 2.86 4.56 -6.74
N ALA A 84 4.10 4.94 -6.46
CA ALA A 84 4.52 6.34 -6.37
C ALA A 84 4.43 7.03 -7.74
N ALA A 85 4.85 6.35 -8.81
CA ALA A 85 4.71 6.81 -10.19
C ALA A 85 3.24 6.88 -10.65
N LEU A 86 2.36 6.03 -10.11
CA LEU A 86 0.91 6.04 -10.36
C LEU A 86 0.14 7.03 -9.46
N ARG A 87 0.78 7.65 -8.47
CA ARG A 87 0.17 8.65 -7.56
C ARG A 87 -0.48 9.85 -8.27
N PRO A 88 0.10 10.44 -9.34
CA PRO A 88 -0.57 11.51 -10.09
C PRO A 88 -1.80 11.04 -10.89
N LEU A 89 -2.00 9.73 -11.08
CA LEU A 89 -3.17 9.16 -11.78
C LEU A 89 -4.37 8.91 -10.84
N LYS A 90 -4.23 9.19 -9.54
CA LYS A 90 -5.30 9.05 -8.54
C LYS A 90 -6.54 9.96 -8.71
N PRO A 91 -6.51 11.14 -9.38
CA PRO A 91 -7.73 11.94 -9.49
C PRO A 91 -8.78 11.36 -10.44
N PHE A 92 -8.48 10.27 -11.17
CA PHE A 92 -9.43 9.62 -12.08
C PHE A 92 -10.08 8.35 -11.50
N GLY A 93 -9.68 7.93 -10.30
CA GLY A 93 -10.19 6.73 -9.65
C GLY A 93 -10.73 7.04 -8.26
N ALA A 94 -11.95 7.58 -8.19
CA ALA A 94 -12.79 7.46 -7.01
C ALA A 94 -13.23 5.99 -6.85
N VAL A 95 -12.28 5.11 -6.54
CA VAL A 95 -12.55 3.77 -6.02
C VAL A 95 -12.21 3.80 -4.54
N ASN A 96 -13.28 3.72 -3.78
CA ASN A 96 -13.38 3.65 -2.32
C ASN A 96 -12.26 2.78 -1.71
N ASP A 97 -11.66 3.23 -0.60
CA ASP A 97 -10.61 2.52 0.17
C ASP A 97 -11.14 1.24 0.89
N HIS A 98 -12.21 0.63 0.39
CA HIS A 98 -12.84 -0.58 0.93
C HIS A 98 -12.95 -1.62 -0.21
N TRP A 99 -11.92 -2.45 -0.39
CA TRP A 99 -11.94 -3.54 -1.36
C TRP A 99 -12.03 -4.90 -0.64
N PRO A 100 -13.25 -5.43 -0.38
CA PRO A 100 -13.50 -6.86 -0.47
C PRO A 100 -13.85 -7.20 -1.93
N GLY A 101 -13.48 -8.40 -2.37
CA GLY A 101 -13.43 -8.73 -3.79
C GLY A 101 -14.75 -8.55 -4.54
N ASP A 102 -14.68 -7.90 -5.69
CA ASP A 102 -15.61 -8.14 -6.79
C ASP A 102 -14.85 -8.06 -8.12
N VAL A 103 -14.41 -9.24 -8.57
CA VAL A 103 -13.82 -9.50 -9.90
C VAL A 103 -14.87 -9.35 -11.03
N VAL A 104 -16.07 -8.86 -10.71
CA VAL A 104 -17.25 -8.82 -11.58
C VAL A 104 -17.38 -7.48 -12.33
N ALA A 105 -16.66 -6.44 -11.95
CA ALA A 105 -16.74 -5.11 -12.59
C ALA A 105 -15.73 -4.86 -13.75
N ALA A 106 -14.80 -5.79 -13.99
CA ALA A 106 -13.80 -5.69 -15.05
C ALA A 106 -14.38 -5.45 -16.47
N PRO A 107 -15.49 -6.11 -16.90
CA PRO A 107 -16.01 -5.91 -18.26
C PRO A 107 -16.74 -4.58 -18.45
N ALA A 108 -17.32 -3.99 -17.39
CA ALA A 108 -18.04 -2.72 -17.51
C ALA A 108 -17.09 -1.54 -17.75
N ILE A 109 -15.95 -1.54 -17.06
CA ILE A 109 -14.90 -0.52 -17.20
C ILE A 109 -14.22 -0.64 -18.58
N ALA A 110 -13.93 -1.87 -19.01
CA ALA A 110 -13.36 -2.12 -20.34
C ALA A 110 -14.27 -1.57 -21.46
N ARG A 111 -15.59 -1.78 -21.37
CA ARG A 111 -16.57 -1.25 -22.33
C ARG A 111 -16.58 0.27 -22.37
N TRP A 112 -16.55 0.93 -21.21
CA TRP A 112 -16.49 2.40 -21.14
C TRP A 112 -15.23 2.96 -21.79
N THR A 113 -14.06 2.37 -21.50
CA THR A 113 -12.80 2.82 -22.08
C THR A 113 -12.73 2.63 -23.61
N ALA A 114 -13.30 1.54 -24.11
CA ALA A 114 -13.38 1.29 -25.55
C ALA A 114 -14.28 2.32 -26.26
N SER A 115 -15.44 2.65 -25.68
CA SER A 115 -16.35 3.65 -26.25
C SER A 115 -15.75 5.06 -26.29
N VAL A 116 -15.06 5.48 -25.22
CA VAL A 116 -14.39 6.80 -25.18
C VAL A 116 -13.24 6.86 -26.19
N SER A 117 -12.44 5.79 -26.30
CA SER A 117 -11.32 5.74 -27.24
C SER A 117 -11.79 5.78 -28.70
N LEU A 118 -12.88 5.08 -29.01
CA LEU A 118 -13.48 5.08 -30.35
C LEU A 118 -14.03 6.47 -30.72
N GLY A 119 -14.70 7.15 -29.78
CA GLY A 119 -15.18 8.51 -29.98
C GLY A 119 -14.04 9.48 -30.29
N LEU A 120 -12.96 9.42 -29.51
CA LEU A 120 -11.79 10.26 -29.70
C LEU A 120 -11.13 10.02 -31.06
N LEU A 121 -10.94 8.75 -31.46
CA LEU A 121 -10.39 8.39 -32.77
C LEU A 121 -11.24 8.94 -33.91
N MET A 122 -12.58 8.85 -33.79
CA MET A 122 -13.48 9.36 -34.81
C MET A 122 -13.41 10.89 -34.92
N THR A 123 -13.36 11.61 -33.80
CA THR A 123 -13.20 13.08 -33.81
C THR A 123 -11.88 13.49 -34.45
N VAL A 124 -10.78 12.81 -34.13
CA VAL A 124 -9.47 13.07 -34.75
C VAL A 124 -9.51 12.82 -36.26
N ALA A 125 -10.14 11.73 -36.70
CA ALA A 125 -10.29 11.42 -38.12
C ALA A 125 -11.13 12.47 -38.87
N MET A 126 -12.24 12.95 -38.27
CA MET A 126 -13.06 14.02 -38.86
C MET A 126 -12.28 15.34 -38.99
N LEU A 127 -11.55 15.73 -37.96
CA LEU A 127 -10.71 16.94 -38.00
C LEU A 127 -9.60 16.82 -39.03
N PHE A 128 -9.00 15.64 -39.16
CA PHE A 128 -7.99 15.38 -40.18
C PHE A 128 -8.56 15.46 -41.60
N ALA A 129 -9.72 14.85 -41.86
CA ALA A 129 -10.40 14.94 -43.15
C ALA A 129 -10.80 16.37 -43.50
N LEU A 130 -11.27 17.15 -42.52
CA LEU A 130 -11.58 18.57 -42.70
C LEU A 130 -10.32 19.38 -43.04
N ALA A 131 -9.21 19.15 -42.34
CA ALA A 131 -7.94 19.80 -42.62
C ALA A 131 -7.41 19.45 -44.01
N GLN A 132 -7.52 18.19 -44.44
CA GLN A 132 -7.16 17.77 -45.79
C GLN A 132 -8.02 18.48 -46.85
N SER A 133 -9.35 18.54 -46.68
CA SER A 133 -10.26 19.24 -47.59
C SER A 133 -9.89 20.72 -47.79
N ILE A 134 -9.60 21.43 -46.71
CA ILE A 134 -9.17 22.84 -46.75
C ILE A 134 -7.82 22.97 -47.51
N THR A 135 -6.91 22.02 -47.32
CA THR A 135 -5.57 22.07 -47.91
C THR A 135 -5.58 21.69 -49.39
N THR A 136 -6.44 20.76 -49.81
CA THR A 136 -6.51 20.25 -51.19
C THR A 136 -7.40 21.06 -52.12
N GLY A 137 -8.18 22.01 -51.61
CA GLY A 137 -8.82 23.09 -52.38
C GLY A 137 -9.46 22.65 -53.71
N VAL A 138 -10.52 21.85 -53.64
CA VAL A 138 -11.52 21.73 -54.72
C VAL A 138 -12.77 22.48 -54.30
#